data_AF-A0A520VYI7-F1
#
_entry.id   AF-A0A520VYI7-F1
#
_cell.length_a   1.000
_cell.length_b   1.000
_cell.length_c   1.000
_cell.angle_alpha   90.00
_cell.angle_beta   90.00
_cell.angle_gamma   90.00
#
_symmetry.space_group_name_H-M   'P 1'
#
loop_
_entity.id
_entity.type
_entity.pdbx_description
1 polymer ?
#
loop_
_entity_poly.entity_id
_entity_poly.type
_entity_poly.pdbx_seq_one_letter_code
_entity_poly.pdbx_strand_id
1 'polypeptide(L)'
;MKKIITIIIVSLISAQPETPADSLLKSNKTSIFQKAFIFPIVQWQKISYKSEAFNCQFYPSCSNYCSLAIKEYGSLYGTIIGLDRITRCNPSALYYHQKINGSYKDEDGRLIDYVSPTFYHKGHKWTVLSTVLAIIPGMGKIYSGRVYDGMYGALNLFASLKAYSFAKENQNTIMMNAFGTTSLIFYISDIYGSWRAAKYYQPKKIESHEK
;
A
#
# COMPACT_ATOMS: atom_id res chain seq x y z
N MET A 1 40.56 6.98 0.39
CA MET A 1 39.12 7.34 0.50
C MET A 1 38.45 7.52 -0.86
N LYS A 2 38.90 8.41 -1.76
CA LYS A 2 38.30 8.58 -3.09
C LYS A 2 38.15 7.27 -3.89
N LYS A 3 39.19 6.42 -3.94
CA LYS A 3 39.14 5.12 -4.65
C LYS A 3 38.10 4.15 -4.07
N ILE A 4 37.89 4.13 -2.74
CA ILE A 4 36.87 3.28 -2.10
C ILE A 4 35.47 3.79 -2.44
N ILE A 5 35.28 5.11 -2.40
CA ILE A 5 34.01 5.75 -2.82
C ILE A 5 33.74 5.46 -4.30
N THR A 6 34.75 5.55 -5.17
CA THR A 6 34.60 5.21 -6.60
C THR A 6 34.30 3.73 -6.81
N ILE A 7 34.94 2.82 -6.08
CA ILE A 7 34.65 1.38 -6.17
C ILE A 7 33.24 1.06 -5.69
N ILE A 8 32.77 1.68 -4.61
CA ILE A 8 31.39 1.55 -4.12
C ILE A 8 30.39 2.10 -5.14
N ILE A 9 30.68 3.25 -5.74
CA ILE A 9 29.82 3.84 -6.78
C ILE A 9 29.78 2.95 -8.03
N VAL A 10 30.92 2.42 -8.48
CA VAL A 10 30.99 1.55 -9.67
C VAL A 10 30.32 0.20 -9.43
N SER A 11 30.44 -0.40 -8.24
CA SER A 11 29.74 -1.66 -7.92
C SER A 11 28.23 -1.48 -7.78
N LEU A 12 27.76 -0.31 -7.32
CA LEU A 12 26.33 0.04 -7.32
C LEU A 12 25.76 0.23 -8.74
N ILE A 13 26.57 0.68 -9.70
CA ILE A 13 26.15 0.89 -11.10
C ILE A 13 26.00 -0.44 -11.86
N SER A 14 26.81 -1.45 -11.53
CA SER A 14 26.89 -2.74 -12.25
C SER A 14 26.01 -3.86 -11.68
N ALA A 15 25.32 -3.65 -10.55
CA ALA A 15 24.49 -4.68 -9.94
C ALA A 15 23.29 -5.01 -10.85
N GLN A 16 23.03 -6.27 -11.18
CA GLN A 16 21.78 -6.72 -11.84
C GLN A 16 20.57 -6.44 -10.92
N PRO A 17 19.35 -6.24 -11.46
CA PRO A 17 18.19 -6.00 -10.60
C PRO A 17 17.86 -7.30 -9.84
N GLU A 18 18.20 -7.36 -8.55
CA GLU A 18 17.90 -8.50 -7.68
C GLU A 18 16.41 -8.54 -7.31
N THR A 19 15.78 -7.36 -7.26
CA THR A 19 14.38 -7.18 -6.88
C THR A 19 13.61 -6.41 -7.96
N PRO A 20 12.29 -6.59 -8.09
CA PRO A 20 11.48 -5.87 -9.08
C PRO A 20 11.62 -4.35 -9.00
N ALA A 21 11.71 -3.78 -7.79
CA ALA A 21 11.83 -2.34 -7.61
C ALA A 21 13.22 -1.78 -7.97
N ASP A 22 14.27 -2.61 -8.06
CA ASP A 22 15.61 -2.17 -8.54
C ASP A 22 15.54 -1.61 -9.97
N SER A 23 14.65 -2.15 -10.80
CA SER A 23 14.41 -1.66 -12.17
C SER A 23 13.98 -0.19 -12.17
N LEU A 24 13.21 0.24 -11.16
CA LEU A 24 12.71 1.60 -11.03
C LEU A 24 13.79 2.58 -10.58
N LEU A 25 14.77 2.13 -9.77
CA LEU A 25 15.92 2.93 -9.37
C LEU A 25 16.89 3.18 -10.53
N LYS A 26 17.06 2.19 -11.42
CA LYS A 26 17.90 2.30 -12.63
C LYS A 26 17.24 3.10 -13.74
N SER A 27 15.91 3.13 -13.79
CA SER A 27 15.18 3.82 -14.85
C SER A 27 15.47 5.33 -14.86
N ASN A 28 15.77 5.86 -16.04
CA ASN A 28 15.89 7.31 -16.28
C ASN A 28 14.55 8.04 -16.23
N LYS A 29 13.43 7.30 -16.34
CA LYS A 29 12.08 7.88 -16.27
C LYS A 29 11.67 8.21 -14.82
N THR A 30 12.40 7.73 -13.82
CA THR A 30 12.06 7.87 -12.40
C THR A 30 12.83 9.06 -11.82
N SER A 31 12.12 10.03 -11.24
CA SER A 31 12.76 11.23 -10.70
C SER A 31 13.61 10.91 -9.47
N ILE A 32 14.57 11.78 -9.13
CA ILE A 32 15.43 11.59 -7.95
C ILE A 32 14.59 11.52 -6.66
N PHE A 33 13.50 12.29 -6.60
CA PHE A 33 12.57 12.29 -5.48
C PHE A 33 11.76 10.99 -5.37
N GLN A 34 11.37 10.40 -6.50
CA GLN A 34 10.77 9.05 -6.51
C GLN A 34 11.77 7.99 -6.07
N LYS A 35 13.03 8.08 -6.54
CA LYS A 35 14.10 7.15 -6.15
C LYS A 35 14.37 7.19 -4.64
N ALA A 36 14.34 8.37 -4.02
CA ALA A 36 14.49 8.51 -2.57
C ALA A 36 13.43 7.72 -1.78
N PHE A 37 12.18 7.68 -2.27
CA PHE A 37 11.09 6.92 -1.65
C PHE A 37 11.09 5.44 -2.02
N ILE A 38 11.53 5.09 -3.23
CA ILE A 38 11.63 3.69 -3.68
C ILE A 38 12.84 2.98 -3.04
N PHE A 39 13.91 3.70 -2.74
CA PHE A 39 15.12 3.13 -2.14
C PHE A 39 14.87 2.30 -0.87
N PRO A 40 14.17 2.78 0.17
CA PRO A 40 13.87 1.96 1.34
C PRO A 40 13.00 0.74 1.00
N ILE A 41 12.11 0.84 0.01
CA ILE A 41 11.28 -0.28 -0.46
C ILE A 41 12.16 -1.37 -1.09
N VAL A 42 13.16 -0.99 -1.88
CA VAL A 42 14.15 -1.93 -2.43
C VAL A 42 14.93 -2.63 -1.33
N GLN A 43 15.41 -1.89 -0.32
CA GLN A 43 16.12 -2.51 0.80
C GLN A 43 15.23 -3.52 1.53
N TRP A 44 13.95 -3.19 1.72
CA TRP A 44 12.97 -4.11 2.27
C TRP A 44 12.72 -5.34 1.37
N GLN A 45 12.68 -5.20 0.05
CA GLN A 45 12.53 -6.33 -0.88
C GLN A 45 13.73 -7.28 -0.80
N LYS A 46 14.95 -6.77 -0.66
CA LYS A 46 16.17 -7.58 -0.55
C LYS A 46 16.20 -8.46 0.71
N ILE A 47 15.47 -8.05 1.76
CA ILE A 47 15.30 -8.82 3.00
C ILE A 47 14.09 -9.74 2.88
N SER A 48 12.93 -9.19 2.52
CA SER A 48 11.66 -9.92 2.56
C SER A 48 11.58 -11.05 1.52
N TYR A 49 12.20 -10.91 0.35
CA TYR A 49 12.15 -11.96 -0.68
C TYR A 49 13.06 -13.16 -0.39
N LYS A 50 13.91 -13.06 0.63
CA LYS A 50 14.78 -14.16 1.07
C LYS A 50 14.14 -15.03 2.16
N SER A 51 12.93 -14.71 2.61
CA SER A 51 12.26 -15.43 3.69
C SER A 51 10.77 -15.61 3.42
N GLU A 52 10.31 -16.86 3.55
CA GLU A 52 8.90 -17.21 3.42
C GLU A 52 8.01 -16.57 4.50
N ALA A 53 8.60 -16.17 5.64
CA ALA A 53 7.89 -15.49 6.72
C ALA A 53 7.29 -14.14 6.31
N PHE A 54 7.81 -13.54 5.23
CA PHE A 54 7.34 -12.26 4.70
C PHE A 54 6.58 -12.39 3.38
N ASN A 55 6.08 -13.59 3.06
CA ASN A 55 5.27 -13.82 1.88
C ASN A 55 4.02 -12.93 1.89
N CYS A 56 3.80 -12.24 0.77
CA CYS A 56 2.63 -11.40 0.58
C CYS A 56 1.53 -12.19 -0.13
N GLN A 57 0.30 -12.10 0.37
CA GLN A 57 -0.87 -12.76 -0.23
C GLN A 57 -1.29 -12.17 -1.60
N PHE A 58 -0.70 -11.04 -1.99
CA PHE A 58 -1.08 -10.29 -3.17
C PHE A 58 -0.03 -10.31 -4.28
N TYR A 59 -0.50 -10.19 -5.53
CA TYR A 59 0.31 -9.88 -6.70
C TYR A 59 -0.15 -8.56 -7.36
N PRO A 60 0.76 -7.61 -7.64
CA PRO A 60 2.13 -7.55 -7.10
C PRO A 60 2.13 -7.49 -5.57
N SER A 61 3.25 -7.90 -4.94
CA SER A 61 3.44 -7.83 -3.48
C SER A 61 3.24 -6.41 -2.97
N CYS A 62 2.90 -6.21 -1.68
CA CYS A 62 2.67 -4.86 -1.13
C CYS A 62 3.86 -3.90 -1.35
N SER A 63 5.09 -4.38 -1.22
CA SER A 63 6.29 -3.57 -1.48
C SER A 63 6.42 -3.19 -2.95
N ASN A 64 6.20 -4.14 -3.87
CA ASN A 64 6.26 -3.86 -5.30
C ASN A 64 5.08 -2.99 -5.78
N TYR A 65 3.90 -3.19 -5.20
CA TYR A 65 2.74 -2.35 -5.42
C TYR A 65 3.03 -0.89 -5.02
N CYS A 66 3.66 -0.69 -3.86
CA CYS A 66 4.03 0.64 -3.37
C CYS A 66 5.06 1.32 -4.29
N SER A 67 6.09 0.60 -4.76
CA SER A 67 7.07 1.17 -5.68
C SER A 67 6.46 1.53 -7.05
N LEU A 68 5.55 0.70 -7.56
CA LEU A 68 4.77 0.99 -8.77
C LEU A 68 3.85 2.20 -8.57
N ALA A 69 3.19 2.31 -7.42
CA ALA A 69 2.35 3.46 -7.10
C ALA A 69 3.15 4.76 -7.02
N ILE A 70 4.33 4.75 -6.39
CA ILE A 70 5.25 5.91 -6.36
C ILE A 70 5.69 6.28 -7.78
N LYS A 71 5.94 5.27 -8.63
CA LYS A 71 6.33 5.49 -10.01
C LYS A 71 5.22 6.16 -10.84
N GLU A 72 3.98 5.72 -10.70
CA GLU A 72 2.83 6.18 -11.48
C GLU A 72 2.24 7.51 -10.95
N TYR A 73 2.18 7.67 -9.63
CA TYR A 73 1.45 8.75 -8.96
C TYR A 73 2.35 9.77 -8.21
N GLY A 74 3.67 9.56 -8.25
CA GLY A 74 4.64 10.38 -7.50
C GLY A 74 4.81 9.95 -6.05
N SER A 75 5.84 10.48 -5.37
CA SER A 75 6.27 9.96 -4.06
C SER A 75 5.21 10.04 -2.96
N LEU A 76 4.56 11.19 -2.79
CA LEU A 76 3.59 11.38 -1.71
C LEU A 76 2.30 10.58 -1.95
N TYR A 77 1.67 10.79 -3.11
CA TYR A 77 0.41 10.11 -3.43
C TYR A 77 0.60 8.61 -3.63
N GLY A 78 1.71 8.18 -4.24
CA GLY A 78 2.07 6.78 -4.34
C GLY A 78 2.29 6.12 -2.97
N THR A 79 2.85 6.83 -1.99
CA THR A 79 2.98 6.32 -0.60
C THR A 79 1.61 6.13 0.04
N ILE A 80 0.68 7.09 -0.14
CA ILE A 80 -0.72 6.97 0.34
C ILE A 80 -1.40 5.74 -0.27
N ILE A 81 -1.23 5.53 -1.59
CA ILE A 81 -1.76 4.38 -2.32
C ILE A 81 -1.14 3.06 -1.83
N GLY A 82 0.16 3.05 -1.53
CA GLY A 82 0.88 1.91 -0.99
C GLY A 82 0.47 1.55 0.44
N LEU A 83 0.24 2.55 1.31
CA LEU A 83 -0.27 2.32 2.66
C LEU A 83 -1.69 1.76 2.64
N ASP A 84 -2.56 2.23 1.74
CA ASP A 84 -3.91 1.66 1.57
C ASP A 84 -3.80 0.16 1.27
N ARG A 85 -2.90 -0.21 0.36
CA ARG A 85 -2.60 -1.62 0.06
C ARG A 85 -2.14 -2.40 1.30
N ILE A 86 -1.27 -1.84 2.14
CA ILE A 86 -0.86 -2.50 3.39
C ILE A 86 -2.07 -2.74 4.30
N THR A 87 -2.98 -1.78 4.45
CA THR A 87 -4.20 -1.98 5.27
C THR A 87 -5.12 -3.07 4.73
N ARG A 88 -5.19 -3.23 3.40
CA ARG A 88 -5.96 -4.30 2.74
C ARG A 88 -5.27 -5.67 2.78
N CYS A 89 -3.95 -5.69 3.02
CA CYS A 89 -3.17 -6.92 3.20
C CYS A 89 -3.25 -7.43 4.64
N ASN A 90 -4.46 -7.79 5.05
CA ASN A 90 -4.76 -8.36 6.36
C ASN A 90 -5.40 -9.76 6.21
N PRO A 91 -5.68 -10.51 7.29
CA PRO A 91 -6.24 -11.86 7.21
C PRO A 91 -7.57 -12.00 6.46
N SER A 92 -8.34 -10.91 6.32
CA SER A 92 -9.63 -10.92 5.61
C SER A 92 -9.52 -10.64 4.11
N ALA A 93 -8.31 -10.45 3.56
CA ALA A 93 -8.18 -10.04 2.16
C ALA A 93 -8.73 -11.08 1.19
N LEU A 94 -8.50 -12.38 1.44
CA LEU A 94 -9.06 -13.48 0.64
C LEU A 94 -10.60 -13.42 0.61
N TYR A 95 -11.23 -13.23 1.78
CA TYR A 95 -12.69 -13.11 1.89
C TYR A 95 -13.24 -11.98 1.00
N TYR A 96 -12.62 -10.81 1.08
CA TYR A 96 -13.05 -9.68 0.25
C TYR A 96 -12.76 -9.86 -1.22
N HIS A 97 -11.66 -10.54 -1.56
CA HIS A 97 -11.30 -10.83 -2.94
C HIS A 97 -12.28 -11.80 -3.60
N GLN A 98 -12.70 -12.83 -2.87
CA GLN A 98 -13.76 -13.75 -3.29
C GLN A 98 -15.10 -13.04 -3.48
N LYS A 99 -15.48 -12.15 -2.55
CA LYS A 99 -16.73 -11.40 -2.60
C LYS A 99 -16.89 -10.55 -3.86
N ILE A 100 -15.80 -10.12 -4.47
CA ILE A 100 -15.80 -9.32 -5.70
C ILE A 100 -15.49 -10.15 -6.96
N ASN A 101 -15.43 -11.48 -6.86
CA ASN A 101 -14.98 -12.38 -7.93
C ASN A 101 -13.61 -11.96 -8.51
N GLY A 102 -12.67 -11.61 -7.63
CA GLY A 102 -11.33 -11.16 -8.02
C GLY A 102 -10.50 -12.28 -8.65
N SER A 103 -9.56 -11.91 -9.54
CA SER A 103 -8.69 -12.85 -10.24
C SER A 103 -7.53 -13.35 -9.36
N TYR A 104 -7.07 -14.57 -9.63
CA TYR A 104 -5.95 -15.19 -8.94
C TYR A 104 -4.79 -15.38 -9.91
N LYS A 105 -3.57 -15.34 -9.40
CA LYS A 105 -2.36 -15.61 -10.18
C LYS A 105 -2.19 -17.12 -10.35
N ASP A 106 -2.13 -17.58 -11.59
CA ASP A 106 -2.19 -19.00 -11.92
C ASP A 106 -1.06 -19.83 -11.28
N GLU A 107 0.14 -19.26 -11.14
CA GLU A 107 1.31 -20.03 -10.68
C GLU A 107 1.34 -20.24 -9.16
N ASP A 108 0.77 -19.32 -8.38
CA ASP A 108 0.93 -19.32 -6.92
C ASP A 108 -0.35 -19.00 -6.13
N GLY A 109 -1.47 -18.77 -6.82
CA GLY A 109 -2.77 -18.50 -6.20
C GLY A 109 -2.87 -17.14 -5.51
N ARG A 110 -1.89 -16.24 -5.66
CA ARG A 110 -1.97 -14.92 -5.04
C ARG A 110 -3.11 -14.08 -5.62
N LEU A 111 -3.66 -13.24 -4.77
CA LEU A 111 -4.74 -12.32 -5.10
C LEU A 111 -4.21 -11.25 -6.06
N ILE A 112 -4.75 -11.16 -7.28
CA ILE A 112 -4.32 -10.13 -8.25
C ILE A 112 -5.00 -8.81 -7.93
N ASP A 113 -4.23 -7.78 -7.58
CA ASP A 113 -4.72 -6.41 -7.48
C ASP A 113 -3.61 -5.40 -7.80
N TYR A 114 -3.75 -4.79 -8.98
CA TYR A 114 -2.80 -3.83 -9.55
C TYR A 114 -3.06 -2.41 -9.04
N VAL A 115 -2.08 -1.52 -9.20
CA VAL A 115 -2.22 -0.11 -8.80
C VAL A 115 -3.40 0.55 -9.53
N SER A 116 -3.51 0.29 -10.83
CA SER A 116 -4.66 0.61 -11.65
C SER A 116 -5.46 -0.67 -11.89
N PRO A 117 -6.64 -0.85 -11.25
CA PRO A 117 -7.41 -2.08 -11.34
C PRO A 117 -7.84 -2.36 -12.79
N THR A 118 -7.54 -3.56 -13.29
CA THR A 118 -7.88 -3.98 -14.66
C THR A 118 -9.33 -4.48 -14.77
N PHE A 119 -9.82 -5.15 -13.73
CA PHE A 119 -11.18 -5.65 -13.65
C PHE A 119 -11.91 -4.89 -12.54
N TYR A 120 -12.90 -4.09 -12.96
CA TYR A 120 -13.65 -3.22 -12.09
C TYR A 120 -15.14 -3.25 -12.42
N HIS A 121 -15.98 -3.53 -11.41
CA HIS A 121 -17.42 -3.37 -11.49
C HIS A 121 -17.86 -2.10 -10.79
N LYS A 122 -18.50 -1.18 -11.54
CA LYS A 122 -19.01 0.07 -10.98
C LYS A 122 -19.97 -0.23 -9.83
N GLY A 123 -19.55 0.18 -8.63
CA GLY A 123 -20.34 0.05 -7.42
C GLY A 123 -21.61 0.89 -7.42
N HIS A 124 -22.60 0.45 -6.64
CA HIS A 124 -23.81 1.22 -6.33
C HIS A 124 -23.65 2.12 -5.09
N LYS A 125 -22.54 1.96 -4.35
CA LYS A 125 -22.24 2.77 -3.16
C LYS A 125 -21.84 4.17 -3.56
N TRP A 126 -22.29 5.15 -2.79
CA TRP A 126 -22.01 6.55 -3.09
C TRP A 126 -20.60 6.90 -2.62
N THR A 127 -19.69 7.14 -3.57
CA THR A 127 -18.26 7.35 -3.31
C THR A 127 -18.01 8.57 -2.43
N VAL A 128 -18.76 9.65 -2.65
CA VAL A 128 -18.66 10.89 -1.86
C VAL A 128 -19.00 10.63 -0.39
N LEU A 129 -20.11 9.93 -0.11
CA LEU A 129 -20.48 9.61 1.27
C LEU A 129 -19.46 8.69 1.94
N SER A 130 -18.89 7.72 1.22
CA SER A 130 -17.81 6.89 1.76
C SER A 130 -16.60 7.72 2.18
N THR A 131 -16.18 8.70 1.36
CA THR A 131 -15.07 9.60 1.70
C THR A 131 -15.40 10.48 2.90
N VAL A 132 -16.63 11.04 2.97
CA VAL A 132 -17.06 11.87 4.10
C VAL A 132 -17.09 11.06 5.40
N LEU A 133 -17.61 9.84 5.36
CA LEU A 133 -17.62 8.97 6.54
C LEU A 133 -16.20 8.65 7.03
N ALA A 134 -15.22 8.58 6.13
CA ALA A 134 -13.82 8.31 6.46
C ALA A 134 -13.13 9.43 7.29
N ILE A 135 -13.80 10.57 7.52
CA ILE A 135 -13.34 11.54 8.54
C ILE A 135 -13.18 10.83 9.89
N ILE A 136 -14.08 9.90 10.20
CA ILE A 136 -13.94 8.95 11.31
C ILE A 136 -13.16 7.72 10.78
N PRO A 137 -11.96 7.43 11.31
CA PRO A 137 -11.11 6.37 10.80
C PRO A 137 -11.85 5.02 10.66
N GLY A 138 -11.75 4.41 9.47
CA GLY A 138 -12.32 3.12 9.12
C GLY A 138 -13.78 3.15 8.66
N MET A 139 -14.56 4.19 8.98
CA MET A 139 -16.01 4.22 8.72
C MET A 139 -16.36 4.22 7.22
N GLY A 140 -15.55 4.86 6.38
CA GLY A 140 -15.76 4.84 4.93
C GLY A 140 -15.59 3.45 4.29
N LYS A 141 -14.62 2.67 4.77
CA LYS A 141 -14.41 1.26 4.36
C LYS A 141 -15.51 0.35 4.91
N ILE A 142 -15.96 0.57 6.15
CA ILE A 142 -17.10 -0.13 6.74
C ILE A 142 -18.37 0.09 5.90
N TYR A 143 -18.68 1.34 5.54
CA TYR A 143 -19.79 1.68 4.65
C TYR A 143 -19.71 0.98 3.29
N SER A 144 -18.49 0.84 2.75
CA SER A 144 -18.22 0.15 1.49
C SER A 144 -18.28 -1.38 1.59
N GLY A 145 -18.62 -1.93 2.76
CA GLY A 145 -18.72 -3.37 3.01
C GLY A 145 -17.38 -4.05 3.28
N ARG A 146 -16.32 -3.28 3.59
CA ARG A 146 -14.96 -3.73 3.91
C ARG A 146 -14.62 -3.47 5.37
N VAL A 147 -15.43 -4.02 6.26
CA VAL A 147 -15.36 -3.83 7.73
C VAL A 147 -13.96 -4.05 8.30
N TYR A 148 -13.34 -5.20 8.01
CA TYR A 148 -12.02 -5.54 8.56
C TYR A 148 -10.92 -4.62 8.03
N ASP A 149 -10.94 -4.23 6.76
CA ASP A 149 -9.98 -3.24 6.24
C ASP A 149 -10.12 -1.89 6.94
N GLY A 150 -11.35 -1.50 7.32
CA GLY A 150 -11.62 -0.33 8.15
C GLY A 150 -11.04 -0.48 9.57
N MET A 151 -11.26 -1.63 10.21
CA MET A 151 -10.73 -1.92 11.54
C MET A 151 -9.20 -1.95 11.57
N TYR A 152 -8.55 -2.63 10.62
CA TYR A 152 -7.08 -2.67 10.52
C TYR A 152 -6.49 -1.29 10.17
N GLY A 153 -7.17 -0.50 9.33
CA GLY A 153 -6.80 0.88 9.07
C GLY A 153 -6.82 1.74 10.33
N ALA A 154 -7.93 1.69 11.07
CA ALA A 154 -8.07 2.40 12.34
C ALA A 154 -7.04 1.94 13.39
N LEU A 155 -6.82 0.63 13.52
CA LEU A 155 -5.83 0.07 14.46
C LEU A 155 -4.41 0.58 14.16
N ASN A 156 -3.98 0.55 12.89
CA ASN A 156 -2.67 1.06 12.48
C ASN A 156 -2.51 2.56 12.79
N LEU A 157 -3.55 3.36 12.52
CA LEU A 157 -3.56 4.77 12.86
C LEU A 157 -3.43 4.99 14.39
N PHE A 158 -4.25 4.33 15.19
CA PHE A 158 -4.23 4.49 16.65
C PHE A 158 -2.94 3.96 17.28
N ALA A 159 -2.37 2.88 16.76
CA ALA A 159 -1.06 2.38 17.19
C ALA A 159 0.03 3.44 16.92
N SER A 160 0.04 4.04 15.73
CA SER A 160 0.97 5.12 15.37
C SER A 160 0.77 6.36 16.23
N LEU A 161 -0.48 6.75 16.53
CA LEU A 161 -0.79 7.87 17.43
C LEU A 161 -0.34 7.61 18.87
N LYS A 162 -0.51 6.38 19.37
CA LYS A 162 0.00 5.98 20.69
C LYS A 162 1.52 6.02 20.74
N ALA A 163 2.19 5.54 19.70
CA ALA A 163 3.64 5.61 19.59
C ALA A 163 4.15 7.06 19.52
N TYR A 164 3.42 7.94 18.83
CA TYR A 164 3.66 9.39 18.83
C TYR A 164 3.53 9.99 20.24
N SER A 165 2.44 9.70 20.96
CA SER A 165 2.25 10.19 22.34
C SER A 165 3.35 9.72 23.27
N PHE A 166 3.73 8.44 23.18
CA PHE A 166 4.84 7.89 23.95
C PHE A 166 6.17 8.60 23.62
N ALA A 167 6.47 8.83 22.34
CA ALA A 167 7.67 9.55 21.92
C ALA A 167 7.68 11.01 22.42
N LYS A 168 6.51 11.66 22.44
CA LYS A 168 6.32 13.02 22.95
C LYS A 168 6.57 13.09 24.47
N GLU A 169 6.03 12.16 25.23
CA GLU A 169 6.23 12.06 26.69
C GLU A 169 7.71 11.86 27.05
N ASN A 170 8.43 11.07 26.25
CA ASN A 170 9.87 10.80 26.43
C ASN A 170 10.77 11.86 25.77
N GLN A 171 10.23 12.98 25.28
CA GLN A 171 10.96 14.06 24.60
C GLN A 171 11.84 13.59 23.42
N ASN A 172 11.52 12.45 22.80
CA ASN A 172 12.25 11.91 21.66
C ASN A 172 11.73 12.53 20.35
N THR A 173 12.32 13.66 19.95
CA THR A 173 11.90 14.43 18.76
C THR A 173 11.94 13.63 17.47
N ILE A 174 12.93 12.73 17.30
CA ILE A 174 13.08 11.92 16.08
C ILE A 174 11.88 10.96 15.95
N MET A 175 11.60 10.20 17.00
CA MET A 175 10.47 9.25 16.99
C MET A 175 9.12 9.98 16.96
N MET A 176 9.02 11.13 17.62
CA MET A 176 7.85 11.98 17.57
C MET A 176 7.55 12.41 16.12
N ASN A 177 8.54 12.91 15.38
CA ASN A 177 8.35 13.30 13.98
C ASN A 177 8.03 12.10 13.08
N ALA A 178 8.69 10.96 13.30
CA ALA A 178 8.46 9.74 12.53
C ALA A 178 7.02 9.21 12.71
N PHE A 179 6.56 9.04 13.95
CA PHE A 179 5.20 8.55 14.22
C PHE A 179 4.11 9.59 13.95
N GLY A 180 4.40 10.88 14.14
CA GLY A 180 3.49 11.96 13.75
C GLY A 180 3.24 11.95 12.23
N THR A 181 4.32 11.87 11.44
CA THR A 181 4.23 11.76 9.98
C THR A 181 3.51 10.48 9.56
N THR A 182 3.85 9.34 10.17
CA THR A 182 3.22 8.05 9.87
C THR A 182 1.72 8.08 10.16
N SER A 183 1.30 8.66 11.28
CA SER A 183 -0.12 8.83 11.65
C SER A 183 -0.86 9.67 10.62
N LEU A 184 -0.26 10.77 10.16
CA LEU A 184 -0.85 11.62 9.13
C LEU A 184 -1.04 10.86 7.80
N ILE A 185 -0.04 10.10 7.35
CA ILE A 185 -0.15 9.34 6.10
C ILE A 185 -1.18 8.22 6.25
N PHE A 186 -1.24 7.51 7.40
CA PHE A 186 -2.29 6.52 7.66
C PHE A 186 -3.70 7.12 7.60
N TYR A 187 -3.90 8.31 8.17
CA TYR A 187 -5.19 8.99 8.12
C TYR A 187 -5.60 9.34 6.68
N ILE A 188 -4.70 9.95 5.90
CA ILE A 188 -4.97 10.30 4.50
C ILE A 188 -5.17 9.02 3.66
N SER A 189 -4.40 7.98 3.94
CA SER A 189 -4.52 6.66 3.31
C SER A 189 -5.87 6.01 3.59
N ASP A 190 -6.44 6.18 4.77
CA ASP A 190 -7.76 5.62 5.10
C ASP A 190 -8.90 6.33 4.35
N ILE A 191 -8.81 7.66 4.21
CA ILE A 191 -9.72 8.46 3.38
C ILE A 191 -9.64 8.01 1.92
N TYR A 192 -8.43 7.93 1.37
CA TYR A 192 -8.21 7.44 0.01
C TYR A 192 -8.72 6.00 -0.18
N GLY A 193 -8.41 5.11 0.76
CA GLY A 193 -8.83 3.72 0.74
C GLY A 193 -10.35 3.55 0.82
N SER A 194 -11.04 4.43 1.55
CA SER A 194 -12.50 4.47 1.62
C SER A 194 -13.13 4.83 0.27
N TRP A 195 -12.67 5.92 -0.34
CA TRP A 195 -13.07 6.27 -1.71
C TRP A 195 -12.82 5.12 -2.68
N ARG A 196 -11.63 4.50 -2.58
CA ARG A 196 -11.22 3.39 -3.44
C ARG A 196 -12.08 2.16 -3.24
N ALA A 197 -12.47 1.85 -2.01
CA ALA A 197 -13.35 0.73 -1.68
C ALA A 197 -14.76 0.92 -2.25
N ALA A 198 -15.35 2.10 -2.08
CA ALA A 198 -16.65 2.43 -2.65
C ALA A 198 -16.61 2.47 -4.18
N LYS A 199 -15.51 2.99 -4.74
CA LYS A 199 -15.32 3.05 -6.18
C LYS A 199 -15.09 1.66 -6.72
N TYR A 200 -13.96 1.01 -6.44
CA TYR A 200 -13.45 -0.16 -7.16
C TYR A 200 -13.79 -1.54 -6.58
N TYR A 201 -13.96 -1.67 -5.28
CA TYR A 201 -14.05 -2.98 -4.61
C TYR A 201 -15.48 -3.33 -4.21
N GLN A 202 -16.41 -3.23 -5.16
CA GLN A 202 -17.82 -3.55 -4.97
C GLN A 202 -18.18 -4.86 -5.69
N PRO A 203 -19.02 -5.73 -5.07
CA PRO A 203 -19.44 -6.98 -5.70
C PRO A 203 -20.24 -6.72 -6.98
N LYS A 204 -20.15 -7.63 -7.95
CA LYS A 204 -20.99 -7.59 -9.15
C LYS A 204 -22.46 -7.64 -8.71
N LYS A 205 -23.29 -6.76 -9.27
CA LYS A 205 -24.74 -6.84 -9.07
C LYS A 205 -25.20 -8.14 -9.70
N ILE A 206 -25.76 -9.05 -8.90
CA ILE A 206 -26.50 -10.19 -9.43
C ILE A 206 -27.75 -9.56 -10.04
N GLU A 207 -27.80 -9.50 -11.37
CA GLU A 207 -29.07 -9.26 -12.05
C GLU A 207 -29.95 -10.45 -11.70
N SER A 208 -31.00 -10.21 -10.92
CA SER A 208 -32.04 -11.19 -10.66
C SER A 208 -32.79 -11.43 -11.96
N HIS A 209 -32.20 -12.19 -12.87
CA HIS A 209 -32.95 -12.89 -13.90
C HIS A 209 -33.53 -14.14 -13.24
N GLU A 210 -34.86 -14.16 -13.19
CA GLU A 210 -35.74 -15.29 -12.85
C GLU A 210 -35.75 -15.76 -11.38
N LYS A 211 -36.80 -15.33 -10.66
CA LYS A 211 -37.93 -16.19 -10.30
C LYS A 211 -39.20 -15.37 -10.18
#